data_AF-A0A7X7K1L0-F1
#
_entry.id   AF-A0A7X7K1L0-F1
#
_cell.length_a   1.000
_cell.length_b   1.000
_cell.length_c   1.000
_cell.angle_alpha   90.00
_cell.angle_beta   90.00
_cell.angle_gamma   90.00
#
_symmetry.space_group_name_H-M   'P 1'
#
loop_
_entity.id
_entity.type
_entity.pdbx_description
1 polymer ?
#
loop_
_entity_poly.entity_id
_entity_poly.type
_entity_poly.pdbx_seq_one_letter_code
_entity_poly.pdbx_strand_id
1 'polypeptide(L)'
;ISLACLVVPYLPLLAWQAPLVFRSRTTGFYPYTMGEMARILFLAWGQGVQPVQGTLSTLLRTAMGGLAVWSLWFAVLRPAARKTGARAEVQPPVAETTSAAWQAASALAPLIWILLPYLAVGIVSIWQPLFTDRYLIWSVPAFYMLIAAGLVLFARSGTWGAGFAGILLALILVGNGLHVWRQATVPAKSDLRSAAAYVVDYGKARLNMAVETYVHHQYLPLAQTEGSGRTLIVFQIPHARYAFEYYAPGNGYEWANGAFTNHRDRSGAYLVTAEQNAADMAATTAGYDVVWLVLTEWESWDERGLVQAWLEANAQRVDEAHFLRVDVYRYLLSSAP
;
A
#
# COMPACT_ATOMS: atom_id res chain seq x y z
N ILE A 1 -14.45 -11.06 -30.39
CA ILE A 1 -14.54 -9.69 -30.95
C ILE A 1 -14.36 -8.64 -29.85
N SER A 2 -15.19 -8.61 -28.80
CA SER A 2 -15.09 -7.61 -27.72
C SER A 2 -13.72 -7.53 -27.02
N LEU A 3 -13.10 -8.68 -26.71
CA LEU A 3 -11.76 -8.71 -26.12
C LEU A 3 -10.69 -8.16 -27.08
N ALA A 4 -10.81 -8.46 -28.38
CA ALA A 4 -9.88 -7.95 -29.39
C ALA A 4 -10.03 -6.43 -29.56
N CYS A 5 -11.26 -5.91 -29.56
CA CYS A 5 -11.51 -4.46 -29.58
C CYS A 5 -10.94 -3.73 -28.35
N LEU A 6 -10.84 -4.42 -27.21
CA LEU A 6 -10.21 -3.88 -26.00
C LEU A 6 -8.69 -4.00 -26.01
N VAL A 7 -8.11 -4.98 -26.69
CA VAL A 7 -6.65 -5.23 -26.68
C VAL A 7 -5.92 -4.50 -27.80
N VAL A 8 -6.51 -4.42 -28.99
CA VAL A 8 -5.88 -3.83 -30.20
C VAL A 8 -5.39 -2.40 -29.97
N PRO A 9 -6.13 -1.49 -29.30
CA PRO A 9 -5.65 -0.12 -29.03
C PRO A 9 -4.39 -0.06 -28.15
N TYR A 10 -4.10 -1.11 -27.38
CA TYR A 10 -2.94 -1.17 -26.49
C TYR A 10 -1.72 -1.84 -27.14
N LEU A 11 -1.87 -2.50 -28.31
CA LEU A 11 -0.75 -3.12 -29.02
C LEU A 11 0.38 -2.12 -29.35
N PRO A 12 0.10 -0.87 -29.78
CA PRO A 12 1.16 0.13 -29.99
C PRO A 12 1.95 0.46 -28.72
N LEU A 13 1.32 0.38 -27.54
CA LEU A 13 2.01 0.63 -26.27
C LEU A 13 3.02 -0.47 -25.94
N LEU A 14 2.83 -1.70 -26.45
CA LEU A 14 3.79 -2.79 -26.24
C LEU A 14 5.17 -2.46 -26.82
N ALA A 15 5.24 -1.73 -27.94
CA ALA A 15 6.51 -1.30 -28.52
C ALA A 15 7.33 -0.42 -27.55
N TRP A 16 6.64 0.39 -26.72
CA TRP A 16 7.25 1.24 -25.71
C TRP A 16 7.47 0.52 -24.38
N GLN A 17 6.54 -0.34 -23.98
CA GLN A 17 6.55 -1.00 -22.68
C GLN A 17 7.47 -2.22 -22.63
N ALA A 18 7.53 -3.03 -23.69
CA ALA A 18 8.32 -4.26 -23.72
C ALA A 18 9.81 -4.02 -23.39
N PRO A 19 10.49 -3.00 -23.95
CA PRO A 19 11.87 -2.71 -23.57
C PRO A 19 12.04 -2.32 -22.10
N LEU A 20 11.03 -1.74 -21.45
CA LEU A 20 11.09 -1.31 -20.05
C LEU A 20 11.10 -2.51 -19.10
N VAL A 21 10.40 -3.60 -19.47
CA VAL A 21 10.34 -4.83 -18.65
C VAL A 21 11.71 -5.49 -18.52
N PHE A 22 12.58 -5.34 -19.53
CA PHE A 22 13.92 -5.94 -19.55
C PHE A 22 15.02 -5.00 -19.05
N ARG A 23 14.69 -3.77 -18.63
CA ARG A 23 15.66 -2.81 -18.08
C ARG A 23 15.58 -2.78 -16.57
N SER A 24 16.62 -3.26 -15.89
CA SER A 24 16.75 -3.15 -14.44
C SER A 24 16.70 -1.70 -13.97
N ARG A 25 15.87 -1.43 -12.96
CA ARG A 25 15.71 -0.12 -12.32
C ARG A 25 15.56 -0.30 -10.82
N THR A 26 16.01 0.70 -10.07
CA THR A 26 15.69 0.85 -8.65
C THR A 26 14.21 1.21 -8.52
N THR A 27 13.39 0.26 -8.07
CA THR A 27 11.94 0.44 -7.92
C THR A 27 11.51 0.82 -6.51
N GLY A 28 12.39 0.63 -5.52
CA GLY A 28 12.05 0.81 -4.10
C GLY A 28 11.12 -0.26 -3.53
N PHE A 29 10.76 -1.30 -4.30
CA PHE A 29 9.95 -2.41 -3.81
C PHE A 29 10.81 -3.54 -3.24
N TYR A 30 10.28 -4.23 -2.24
CA TYR A 30 10.90 -5.42 -1.66
C TYR A 30 10.76 -6.63 -2.58
N PRO A 31 11.79 -7.51 -2.64
CA PRO A 31 11.68 -8.78 -3.34
C PRO A 31 10.77 -9.71 -2.53
N TYR A 32 9.55 -9.95 -3.01
CA TYR A 32 8.64 -10.93 -2.43
C TYR A 32 8.66 -12.24 -3.22
N THR A 33 8.65 -13.36 -2.51
CA THR A 33 8.36 -14.66 -3.08
C THR A 33 6.88 -14.76 -3.49
N MET A 34 6.57 -15.68 -4.40
CA MET A 34 5.19 -15.96 -4.80
C MET A 34 4.28 -16.26 -3.60
N GLY A 35 4.76 -17.05 -2.64
CA GLY A 35 4.02 -17.36 -1.42
C GLY A 35 3.73 -16.12 -0.56
N GLU A 36 4.70 -15.22 -0.42
CA GLU A 36 4.51 -13.96 0.29
C GLU A 36 3.52 -13.04 -0.42
N MET A 37 3.60 -12.94 -1.75
CA MET A 37 2.63 -12.19 -2.55
C MET A 37 1.21 -12.72 -2.32
N ALA A 38 1.01 -14.04 -2.41
CA ALA A 38 -0.30 -14.66 -2.19
C ALA A 38 -0.84 -14.38 -0.78
N ARG A 39 0.04 -14.44 0.24
CA ARG A 39 -0.31 -14.10 1.62
C ARG A 39 -0.72 -12.63 1.74
N ILE A 40 0.04 -11.70 1.15
CA ILE A 40 -0.26 -10.27 1.16
C ILE A 40 -1.62 -9.99 0.51
N LEU A 41 -1.89 -10.56 -0.66
CA LEU A 41 -3.16 -10.41 -1.36
C LEU A 41 -4.33 -10.98 -0.56
N PHE A 42 -4.17 -12.16 0.02
CA PHE A 42 -5.20 -12.78 0.84
C PHE A 42 -5.54 -11.94 2.08
N LEU A 43 -4.52 -11.34 2.71
CA LEU A 43 -4.71 -10.41 3.83
C LEU A 43 -5.44 -9.14 3.37
N ALA A 44 -4.97 -8.52 2.30
CA ALA A 44 -5.51 -7.27 1.76
C ALA A 44 -6.95 -7.43 1.27
N TRP A 45 -7.27 -8.51 0.56
CA TRP A 45 -8.61 -8.75 0.01
C TRP A 45 -9.60 -9.24 1.06
N GLY A 46 -9.12 -9.90 2.12
CA GLY A 46 -9.97 -10.36 3.20
C GLY A 46 -10.32 -9.29 4.24
N GLN A 47 -9.49 -8.24 4.37
CA GLN A 47 -9.63 -7.26 5.47
C GLN A 47 -9.33 -5.80 5.12
N GLY A 48 -8.86 -5.50 3.91
CA GLY A 48 -8.42 -4.16 3.53
C GLY A 48 -6.97 -3.86 3.91
N VAL A 49 -6.59 -2.59 3.77
CA VAL A 49 -5.19 -2.13 3.78
C VAL A 49 -4.63 -1.98 5.21
N GLN A 50 -5.50 -1.87 6.21
CA GLN A 50 -5.12 -1.87 7.62
C GLN A 50 -5.61 -3.15 8.32
N PRO A 51 -4.86 -4.26 8.23
CA PRO A 51 -5.29 -5.51 8.82
C PRO A 51 -5.31 -5.40 10.34
N VAL A 52 -6.49 -5.63 10.93
CA VAL A 52 -6.62 -5.74 12.38
C VAL A 52 -6.09 -7.10 12.81
N GLN A 53 -5.09 -7.10 13.68
CA GLN A 53 -4.60 -8.33 14.29
C GLN A 53 -5.61 -8.83 15.32
N GLY A 54 -5.91 -10.13 15.29
CA GLY A 54 -6.85 -10.75 16.22
C GLY A 54 -7.38 -12.11 15.77
N THR A 55 -7.88 -12.89 16.73
CA THR A 55 -8.40 -14.23 16.47
C THR A 55 -9.62 -14.20 15.55
N LEU A 56 -10.60 -13.34 15.83
CA LEU A 56 -11.82 -13.22 15.01
C LEU A 56 -11.49 -12.84 13.56
N SER A 57 -10.58 -11.89 13.39
CA SER A 57 -10.19 -11.40 12.07
C SER A 57 -9.47 -12.51 11.27
N THR A 58 -8.65 -13.31 11.94
CA THR A 58 -7.98 -14.49 11.37
C THR A 58 -8.99 -15.57 10.97
N LEU A 59 -9.94 -15.90 11.85
CA LEU A 59 -11.02 -16.84 11.57
C LEU A 59 -11.88 -16.41 10.38
N LEU A 60 -12.20 -15.12 10.26
CA LEU A 60 -12.99 -14.62 9.15
C LEU A 60 -12.27 -14.77 7.81
N ARG A 61 -10.99 -14.40 7.76
CA ARG A 61 -10.15 -14.58 6.57
C ARG A 61 -10.04 -16.05 6.19
N THR A 62 -9.72 -16.92 7.13
CA THR A 62 -9.59 -18.37 6.85
C THR A 62 -10.91 -18.96 6.38
N ALA A 63 -12.05 -18.52 6.92
CA ALA A 63 -13.36 -18.91 6.44
C ALA A 63 -13.62 -18.45 4.99
N MET A 64 -13.28 -17.20 4.63
CA MET A 64 -13.37 -16.70 3.26
C MET A 64 -12.50 -17.51 2.28
N GLY A 65 -11.23 -17.77 2.65
CA GLY A 65 -10.35 -18.63 1.86
C GLY A 65 -10.89 -20.05 1.71
N GLY A 66 -11.40 -20.61 2.81
CA GLY A 66 -12.05 -21.92 2.83
C GLY A 66 -13.26 -21.99 1.89
N LEU A 67 -14.12 -20.96 1.87
CA LEU A 67 -15.24 -20.86 0.93
C LEU A 67 -14.79 -20.81 -0.52
N ALA A 68 -13.75 -20.03 -0.82
CA ALA A 68 -13.20 -19.94 -2.18
C ALA A 68 -12.66 -21.31 -2.64
N VAL A 69 -11.85 -21.98 -1.81
CA VAL A 69 -11.32 -23.33 -2.10
C VAL A 69 -12.43 -24.37 -2.21
N TRP A 70 -13.42 -24.33 -1.30
CA TRP A 70 -14.59 -25.21 -1.32
C TRP A 70 -15.37 -25.06 -2.64
N SER A 71 -15.57 -23.83 -3.10
CA SER A 71 -16.24 -23.57 -4.36
C SER A 71 -15.49 -24.17 -5.55
N LEU A 72 -14.16 -24.05 -5.58
CA LEU A 72 -13.31 -24.61 -6.64
C LEU A 72 -13.35 -26.14 -6.63
N TRP A 73 -13.27 -26.75 -5.45
CA TRP A 73 -13.34 -28.21 -5.29
C TRP A 73 -14.63 -28.76 -5.91
N PHE A 74 -15.78 -28.17 -5.61
CA PHE A 74 -17.06 -28.62 -6.15
C PHE A 74 -17.30 -28.22 -7.60
N ALA A 75 -16.77 -27.08 -8.05
CA ALA A 75 -16.92 -26.61 -9.43
C ALA A 75 -16.06 -27.40 -10.43
N VAL A 76 -14.86 -27.83 -10.03
CA VAL A 76 -13.91 -28.53 -10.91
C VAL A 76 -14.02 -30.06 -10.79
N LEU A 77 -14.22 -30.60 -9.59
CA LEU A 77 -14.15 -32.07 -9.35
C LEU A 77 -15.50 -32.77 -9.33
N ARG A 78 -16.63 -32.04 -9.27
CA ARG A 78 -17.99 -32.63 -9.28
C ARG A 78 -18.99 -31.95 -10.24
N PRO A 79 -18.66 -31.77 -11.54
CA PRO A 79 -19.62 -31.25 -12.51
C PRO A 79 -20.85 -32.17 -12.71
N ALA A 80 -20.72 -33.47 -12.43
CA ALA A 80 -21.76 -34.47 -12.70
C ALA A 80 -22.96 -34.49 -11.73
N ALA A 81 -22.89 -33.81 -10.57
CA ALA A 81 -23.93 -33.89 -9.53
C ALA A 81 -25.04 -32.82 -9.63
N ARG A 82 -25.04 -31.98 -10.67
CA ARG A 82 -26.12 -30.99 -10.90
C ARG A 82 -27.41 -31.58 -11.50
N LYS A 83 -27.42 -32.88 -11.80
CA LYS A 83 -28.61 -33.60 -12.25
C LYS A 83 -29.25 -34.41 -11.11
N THR A 84 -29.66 -33.78 -10.02
CA THR A 84 -30.56 -34.46 -9.07
C THR A 84 -31.26 -33.47 -8.15
N GLY A 85 -32.57 -33.35 -8.35
CA GLY A 85 -33.51 -32.96 -7.30
C GLY A 85 -33.82 -31.47 -7.17
N ALA A 86 -34.58 -30.91 -8.11
CA ALA A 86 -35.49 -29.81 -7.79
C ALA A 86 -36.83 -30.06 -8.49
N ARG A 87 -37.86 -30.08 -7.66
CA ARG A 87 -39.29 -30.16 -7.97
C ARG A 87 -39.64 -29.28 -9.18
N ALA A 88 -40.54 -29.77 -10.01
CA ALA A 88 -41.10 -29.05 -11.14
C ALA A 88 -41.65 -27.67 -10.70
N GLU A 89 -40.92 -26.61 -10.99
CA GLU A 89 -41.39 -25.23 -10.95
C GLU A 89 -40.92 -24.56 -12.24
N VAL A 90 -41.92 -24.25 -13.08
CA VAL A 90 -41.92 -23.40 -14.28
C VAL A 90 -40.60 -23.28 -15.04
N GLN A 91 -40.50 -24.06 -16.12
CA GLN A 91 -39.47 -23.96 -17.15
C GLN A 91 -39.41 -22.52 -17.73
N PRO A 92 -38.28 -21.79 -17.69
CA PRO A 92 -38.13 -20.61 -18.52
C PRO A 92 -38.03 -21.03 -20.00
N PRO A 93 -38.57 -20.23 -20.95
CA PRO A 93 -38.48 -20.53 -22.35
C PRO A 93 -37.08 -20.14 -22.82
N VAL A 94 -36.18 -21.12 -22.84
CA VAL A 94 -34.93 -21.28 -23.61
C VAL A 94 -34.04 -22.16 -22.74
N ALA A 95 -34.12 -23.47 -22.95
CA ALA A 95 -33.13 -24.39 -22.42
C ALA A 95 -31.84 -24.19 -23.25
N GLU A 96 -30.98 -23.26 -22.85
CA GLU A 96 -29.61 -23.23 -23.34
C GLU A 96 -28.94 -24.52 -22.89
N THR A 97 -28.83 -25.48 -23.80
CA THR A 97 -27.92 -26.62 -23.67
C THR A 97 -26.48 -26.09 -23.72
N THR A 98 -26.02 -25.49 -22.62
CA THR A 98 -24.61 -25.15 -22.45
C THR A 98 -23.82 -26.45 -22.50
N SER A 99 -22.88 -26.58 -23.43
CA SER A 99 -22.04 -27.78 -23.51
C SER A 99 -21.25 -27.98 -22.22
N ALA A 100 -20.84 -29.22 -21.93
CA ALA A 100 -19.99 -29.52 -20.78
C ALA A 100 -18.70 -28.67 -20.76
N ALA A 101 -18.19 -28.31 -21.94
CA ALA A 101 -17.05 -27.41 -22.11
C ALA A 101 -17.34 -25.99 -21.61
N TRP A 102 -18.53 -25.43 -21.87
CA TRP A 102 -18.93 -24.13 -21.35
C TRP A 102 -19.05 -24.14 -19.82
N GLN A 103 -19.60 -25.21 -19.24
CA GLN A 103 -19.72 -25.34 -17.79
C GLN A 103 -18.36 -25.42 -17.10
N ALA A 104 -17.42 -26.17 -17.68
CA ALA A 104 -16.04 -26.23 -17.21
C ALA A 104 -15.33 -24.88 -17.38
N ALA A 105 -15.50 -24.20 -18.51
CA ALA A 105 -14.93 -22.88 -18.76
C ALA A 105 -15.45 -21.83 -17.76
N SER A 106 -16.75 -21.81 -17.47
CA SER A 106 -17.34 -20.90 -16.46
C SER A 106 -16.85 -21.20 -15.05
N ALA A 107 -16.62 -22.46 -14.70
CA ALA A 107 -16.05 -22.85 -13.41
C ALA A 107 -14.58 -22.40 -13.24
N LEU A 108 -13.81 -22.44 -14.33
CA LEU A 108 -12.39 -22.05 -14.33
C LEU A 108 -12.17 -20.54 -14.53
N ALA A 109 -13.15 -19.80 -15.06
CA ALA A 109 -13.00 -18.38 -15.39
C ALA A 109 -12.55 -17.51 -14.19
N PRO A 110 -13.13 -17.61 -12.98
CA PRO A 110 -12.65 -16.83 -11.83
C PRO A 110 -11.23 -17.23 -11.41
N LEU A 111 -10.87 -18.51 -11.56
CA LEU A 111 -9.53 -18.98 -11.24
C LEU A 111 -8.50 -18.39 -12.21
N ILE A 112 -8.80 -18.38 -13.52
CA ILE A 112 -7.96 -17.74 -14.53
C ILE A 112 -7.83 -16.24 -14.26
N TRP A 113 -8.92 -15.57 -13.87
CA TRP A 113 -8.92 -14.14 -13.56
C TRP A 113 -8.07 -13.79 -12.32
N ILE A 114 -7.93 -14.70 -11.35
CA ILE A 114 -7.01 -14.52 -10.23
C ILE A 114 -5.57 -14.88 -10.63
N LEU A 115 -5.38 -16.06 -11.22
CA LEU A 115 -4.05 -16.62 -11.45
C LEU A 115 -3.28 -15.92 -12.56
N LEU A 116 -3.93 -15.52 -13.66
CA LEU A 116 -3.25 -14.91 -14.80
C LEU A 116 -2.48 -13.64 -14.39
N PRO A 117 -3.09 -12.64 -13.73
CA PRO A 117 -2.34 -11.46 -13.31
C PRO A 117 -1.38 -11.70 -12.15
N TYR A 118 -1.75 -12.57 -11.21
CA TYR A 118 -0.85 -12.96 -10.13
C TYR A 118 0.46 -13.55 -10.67
N LEU A 119 0.36 -14.50 -11.61
CA LEU A 119 1.52 -15.10 -12.26
C LEU A 119 2.25 -14.08 -13.13
N ALA A 120 1.57 -13.22 -13.88
CA ALA A 120 2.21 -12.20 -14.71
C ALA A 120 3.08 -11.25 -13.86
N VAL A 121 2.52 -10.66 -12.80
CA VAL A 121 3.26 -9.77 -11.89
C VAL A 121 4.35 -10.52 -11.17
N GLY A 122 4.09 -11.75 -10.74
CA GLY A 122 5.07 -12.58 -10.05
C GLY A 122 6.26 -12.93 -10.94
N ILE A 123 6.03 -13.34 -12.19
CA ILE A 123 7.09 -13.66 -13.15
C ILE A 123 7.95 -12.42 -13.43
N VAL A 124 7.33 -11.26 -13.63
CA VAL A 124 8.07 -10.00 -13.80
C VAL A 124 8.86 -9.66 -12.52
N SER A 125 8.28 -9.92 -11.34
CA SER A 125 8.91 -9.66 -10.04
C SER A 125 10.13 -10.53 -9.74
N ILE A 126 10.32 -11.65 -10.45
CA ILE A 126 11.55 -12.46 -10.37
C ILE A 126 12.76 -11.67 -10.87
N TRP A 127 12.58 -10.87 -11.92
CA TRP A 127 13.66 -10.11 -12.56
C TRP A 127 13.83 -8.73 -11.92
N GLN A 128 12.72 -8.11 -11.51
CA GLN A 128 12.72 -6.78 -10.92
C GLN A 128 11.57 -6.65 -9.92
N PRO A 129 11.85 -6.40 -8.62
CA PRO A 129 10.81 -6.23 -7.61
C PRO A 129 9.80 -5.16 -8.03
N LEU A 130 8.57 -5.58 -8.32
CA LEU A 130 7.50 -4.71 -8.79
C LEU A 130 6.18 -4.96 -8.07
N PHE A 131 6.10 -5.99 -7.22
CA PHE A 131 4.84 -6.34 -6.57
C PHE A 131 4.38 -5.28 -5.56
N THR A 132 3.12 -4.90 -5.71
CA THR A 132 2.31 -4.19 -4.72
C THR A 132 0.88 -4.69 -4.90
N ASP A 133 0.17 -4.91 -3.79
CA ASP A 133 -1.19 -5.45 -3.73
C ASP A 133 -2.19 -4.72 -4.65
N ARG A 134 -2.08 -3.40 -4.76
CA ARG A 134 -2.90 -2.56 -5.64
C ARG A 134 -2.86 -2.94 -7.12
N TYR A 135 -1.77 -3.53 -7.62
CA TYR A 135 -1.70 -3.98 -9.02
C TYR A 135 -2.65 -5.15 -9.33
N LEU A 136 -3.08 -5.87 -8.30
CA LEU A 136 -3.95 -7.03 -8.42
C LEU A 136 -5.36 -6.77 -7.85
N ILE A 137 -5.71 -5.51 -7.59
CA ILE A 137 -7.05 -5.13 -7.10
C ILE A 137 -8.16 -5.58 -8.08
N TRP A 138 -7.86 -5.67 -9.36
CA TRP A 138 -8.80 -6.11 -10.39
C TRP A 138 -9.13 -7.60 -10.35
N SER A 139 -8.39 -8.41 -9.56
CA SER A 139 -8.67 -9.82 -9.31
C SER A 139 -9.59 -10.04 -8.09
N VAL A 140 -9.84 -9.00 -7.30
CA VAL A 140 -10.73 -9.03 -6.12
C VAL A 140 -12.15 -9.48 -6.47
N PRO A 141 -12.79 -9.02 -7.58
CA PRO A 141 -14.13 -9.48 -7.93
C PRO A 141 -14.21 -11.00 -8.11
N ALA A 142 -13.21 -11.61 -8.76
CA ALA A 142 -13.15 -13.06 -8.94
C ALA A 142 -13.00 -13.79 -7.60
N PHE A 143 -12.22 -13.25 -6.67
CA PHE A 143 -12.10 -13.79 -5.31
C PHE A 143 -13.46 -13.79 -4.58
N TYR A 144 -14.20 -12.69 -4.63
CA TYR A 144 -15.54 -12.62 -4.03
C TYR A 144 -16.58 -13.49 -4.74
N MET A 145 -16.47 -13.67 -6.06
CA MET A 145 -17.32 -14.62 -6.80
C MET A 145 -17.12 -16.06 -6.31
N LEU A 146 -15.88 -16.48 -6.04
CA LEU A 146 -15.59 -17.80 -5.47
C LEU A 146 -16.17 -17.95 -4.06
N ILE A 147 -16.04 -16.92 -3.21
CA ILE A 147 -16.64 -16.91 -1.86
C ILE A 147 -18.17 -17.04 -1.94
N ALA A 148 -18.81 -16.25 -2.81
CA ALA A 148 -20.25 -16.29 -3.02
C ALA A 148 -20.70 -17.66 -3.53
N ALA A 149 -19.99 -18.25 -4.48
CA ALA A 149 -20.26 -19.60 -4.97
C ALA A 149 -20.15 -20.64 -3.84
N GLY A 150 -19.14 -20.50 -2.96
CA GLY A 150 -19.00 -21.34 -1.76
C GLY A 150 -20.21 -21.23 -0.82
N LEU A 151 -20.68 -20.01 -0.54
CA LEU A 151 -21.87 -19.78 0.29
C LEU A 151 -23.13 -20.38 -0.32
N VAL A 152 -23.32 -20.25 -1.64
CA VAL A 152 -24.47 -20.84 -2.35
C VAL A 152 -24.47 -22.36 -2.25
N LEU A 153 -23.30 -23.00 -2.29
CA LEU A 153 -23.18 -24.46 -2.10
C LEU A 153 -23.66 -24.88 -0.71
N PHE A 154 -23.31 -24.13 0.34
CA PHE A 154 -23.82 -24.37 1.69
C PHE A 154 -25.32 -24.10 1.78
N ALA A 155 -25.81 -23.02 1.18
CA ALA A 155 -27.23 -22.68 1.24
C ALA A 155 -28.13 -23.74 0.58
N ARG A 156 -27.61 -24.44 -0.42
CA ARG A 156 -28.33 -25.49 -1.16
C ARG A 156 -28.31 -26.86 -0.47
N SER A 157 -27.55 -27.05 0.61
CA SER A 157 -27.45 -28.36 1.29
C SER A 157 -28.59 -28.64 2.27
N GLY A 158 -29.55 -27.73 2.43
CA GLY A 158 -30.73 -27.87 3.28
C GLY A 158 -30.96 -26.65 4.18
N THR A 159 -31.98 -26.71 5.04
CA THR A 159 -32.35 -25.59 5.94
C THR A 159 -31.23 -25.21 6.91
N TRP A 160 -30.52 -26.20 7.45
CA TRP A 160 -29.35 -25.98 8.31
C TRP A 160 -28.18 -25.37 7.55
N GLY A 161 -27.95 -25.81 6.32
CA GLY A 161 -26.92 -25.24 5.44
C GLY A 161 -27.21 -23.79 5.06
N ALA A 162 -28.48 -23.46 4.78
CA ALA A 162 -28.94 -22.10 4.54
C ALA A 162 -28.76 -21.20 5.78
N GLY A 163 -29.12 -21.68 6.97
CA GLY A 163 -28.88 -20.97 8.22
C GLY A 163 -27.39 -20.69 8.46
N PHE A 164 -26.55 -21.70 8.29
CA PHE A 164 -25.09 -21.56 8.43
C PHE A 164 -24.51 -20.58 7.40
N ALA A 165 -24.90 -20.68 6.14
CA ALA A 165 -24.47 -19.75 5.09
C ALA A 165 -24.89 -18.30 5.40
N GLY A 166 -26.11 -18.11 5.93
CA GLY A 166 -26.62 -16.81 6.36
C GLY A 166 -25.80 -16.20 7.51
N ILE A 167 -25.48 -17.00 8.54
CA ILE A 167 -24.61 -16.57 9.65
C ILE A 167 -23.22 -16.20 9.13
N LEU A 168 -22.64 -17.03 8.26
CA LEU A 168 -21.30 -16.80 7.73
C LEU A 168 -21.24 -15.54 6.86
N LEU A 169 -22.26 -15.31 6.03
CA LEU A 169 -22.41 -14.07 5.26
C LEU A 169 -22.51 -12.85 6.20
N ALA A 170 -23.34 -12.93 7.25
CA ALA A 170 -23.47 -11.84 8.21
C ALA A 170 -22.14 -11.53 8.91
N LEU A 171 -21.38 -12.55 9.32
CA LEU A 171 -20.05 -12.38 9.91
C LEU A 171 -19.06 -11.72 8.92
N ILE A 172 -19.09 -12.12 7.65
CA ILE A 172 -18.26 -11.52 6.59
C ILE A 172 -18.60 -10.05 6.39
N LEU A 173 -19.89 -9.71 6.28
CA LEU A 173 -20.34 -8.33 6.07
C LEU A 173 -20.04 -7.44 7.28
N VAL A 174 -20.32 -7.91 8.50
CA VAL A 174 -20.04 -7.15 9.73
C VAL A 174 -18.52 -6.97 9.90
N GLY A 175 -17.73 -8.02 9.73
CA GLY A 175 -16.28 -7.94 9.86
C GLY A 175 -15.64 -7.00 8.84
N ASN A 176 -16.04 -7.10 7.57
CA ASN A 176 -15.56 -6.18 6.53
C ASN A 176 -16.07 -4.75 6.74
N GLY A 177 -17.33 -4.57 7.15
CA GLY A 177 -17.90 -3.26 7.48
C GLY A 177 -17.15 -2.56 8.62
N LEU A 178 -16.78 -3.31 9.67
CA LEU A 178 -15.95 -2.80 10.76
C LEU A 178 -14.55 -2.39 10.28
N HIS A 179 -13.94 -3.16 9.37
CA HIS A 179 -12.64 -2.80 8.79
C HIS A 179 -12.71 -1.56 7.89
N VAL A 180 -13.78 -1.41 7.09
CA VAL A 180 -14.01 -0.21 6.28
C VAL A 180 -14.25 0.99 7.17
N TRP A 181 -15.10 0.85 8.19
CA TRP A 181 -15.35 1.92 9.17
C TRP A 181 -14.06 2.36 9.85
N ARG A 182 -13.23 1.43 10.34
CA ARG A 182 -11.92 1.76 10.93
C ARG A 182 -11.01 2.49 9.95
N GLN A 183 -10.91 2.03 8.69
CA GLN A 183 -10.11 2.72 7.68
C GLN A 183 -10.62 4.12 7.35
N ALA A 184 -11.93 4.35 7.50
CA ALA A 184 -12.54 5.68 7.33
C ALA A 184 -12.33 6.59 8.55
N THR A 185 -12.27 6.03 9.77
CA THR A 185 -12.15 6.81 11.01
C THR A 185 -10.74 6.93 11.57
N VAL A 186 -9.80 6.08 11.12
CA VAL A 186 -8.39 6.16 11.51
C VAL A 186 -7.65 6.90 10.39
N PRO A 187 -7.24 8.16 10.61
CA PRO A 187 -6.57 8.92 9.58
C PRO A 187 -5.21 8.28 9.27
N ALA A 188 -5.12 7.70 8.08
CA ALA A 188 -3.93 6.98 7.62
C ALA A 188 -2.95 7.88 6.84
N LYS A 189 -3.37 9.08 6.43
CA LYS A 189 -2.54 10.00 5.65
C LYS A 189 -1.66 10.84 6.57
N SER A 190 -0.39 10.98 6.19
CA SER A 190 0.58 11.84 6.86
C SER A 190 0.17 13.32 6.74
N ASP A 191 0.22 14.04 7.85
CA ASP A 191 -0.09 15.48 7.93
C ASP A 191 1.10 16.34 7.50
N LEU A 192 1.48 16.23 6.23
CA LEU A 192 2.54 17.03 5.62
C LEU A 192 2.17 18.50 5.48
N ARG A 193 0.88 18.85 5.63
CA ARG A 193 0.43 20.25 5.61
C ARG A 193 0.91 20.98 6.85
N SER A 194 0.62 20.42 8.03
CA SER A 194 1.04 21.03 9.30
C SER A 194 2.57 21.04 9.42
N ALA A 195 3.24 20.00 8.93
CA ALA A 195 4.70 19.95 8.84
C ALA A 195 5.27 21.08 7.95
N ALA A 196 4.69 21.30 6.77
CA ALA A 196 5.10 22.39 5.88
C ALA A 196 4.87 23.77 6.53
N ALA A 197 3.70 23.98 7.14
CA ALA A 197 3.42 25.22 7.85
C ALA A 197 4.46 25.48 8.96
N TYR A 198 4.80 24.46 9.75
CA TYR A 198 5.77 24.57 10.84
C TYR A 198 7.17 24.98 10.35
N VAL A 199 7.70 24.31 9.32
CA VAL A 199 9.02 24.63 8.77
C VAL A 199 9.05 26.03 8.13
N VAL A 200 7.99 26.39 7.42
CA VAL A 200 7.89 27.68 6.71
C VAL A 200 7.68 28.86 7.68
N ASP A 201 6.84 28.69 8.69
CA ASP A 201 6.54 29.75 9.67
C ASP A 201 7.59 29.88 10.77
N TYR A 202 8.55 28.94 10.87
CA TYR A 202 9.64 29.03 11.85
C TYR A 202 10.40 30.36 11.80
N GLY A 203 10.61 30.90 10.59
CA GLY A 203 11.22 32.22 10.40
C GLY A 203 10.35 33.39 10.88
N LYS A 204 9.02 33.23 10.91
CA LYS A 204 8.05 34.24 11.32
C LYS A 204 7.72 34.21 12.82
N ALA A 205 7.75 33.05 13.45
CA ALA A 205 7.34 32.87 14.86
C ALA A 205 8.20 33.68 15.85
N ARG A 206 9.46 33.99 15.51
CA ARG A 206 10.31 34.85 16.34
C ARG A 206 10.02 36.36 16.20
N LEU A 207 9.29 36.77 15.15
CA LEU A 207 8.84 38.15 14.96
C LEU A 207 7.48 38.42 15.63
N ASN A 208 6.65 37.40 15.84
CA ASN A 208 5.28 37.54 16.35
C ASN A 208 5.02 36.73 17.62
N MET A 209 5.90 36.85 18.62
CA MET A 209 5.67 36.27 19.94
C MET A 209 4.63 37.10 20.73
N ALA A 210 3.39 37.12 20.23
CA ALA A 210 2.16 37.45 20.91
C ALA A 210 1.02 37.01 19.98
N VAL A 211 0.44 35.83 20.21
CA VAL A 211 -1.03 35.59 20.17
C VAL A 211 -1.29 34.13 20.57
N GLU A 212 -2.03 34.06 21.66
CA GLU A 212 -2.82 33.00 22.28
C GLU A 212 -3.57 32.01 21.37
N THR A 213 -3.63 30.78 21.89
CA THR A 213 -4.71 29.76 21.77
C THR A 213 -4.75 28.85 20.55
N TYR A 214 -4.67 27.55 20.83
CA TYR A 214 -4.94 26.43 19.92
C TYR A 214 -6.39 26.47 19.39
N VAL A 215 -6.58 27.14 18.27
CA VAL A 215 -7.72 26.94 17.36
C VAL A 215 -7.15 26.34 16.07
N HIS A 216 -7.90 25.46 15.41
CA HIS A 216 -7.49 24.80 14.18
C HIS A 216 -7.30 25.83 13.04
N HIS A 217 -6.13 26.47 13.03
CA HIS A 217 -5.77 27.49 12.05
C HIS A 217 -5.29 26.78 10.78
N GLN A 218 -6.05 26.95 9.70
CA GLN A 218 -5.52 26.73 8.36
C GLN A 218 -4.47 27.81 8.09
N TYR A 219 -3.20 27.48 8.35
CA TYR A 219 -2.09 28.31 7.93
C TYR A 219 -1.83 28.04 6.44
N LEU A 220 -2.14 29.04 5.61
CA LEU A 220 -1.46 29.26 4.33
C LEU A 220 -0.46 30.39 4.57
N PRO A 221 0.85 30.08 4.64
CA PRO A 221 1.85 31.12 4.51
C PRO A 221 2.77 30.80 3.33
N LEU A 222 2.75 31.68 2.32
CA LEU A 222 3.99 32.02 1.63
C LEU A 222 4.94 32.63 2.67
N ALA A 223 6.15 32.09 2.81
CA ALA A 223 7.21 32.72 3.59
C ALA A 223 8.59 32.36 3.02
N GLN A 224 9.32 33.41 2.67
CA GLN A 224 10.76 33.34 2.44
C GLN A 224 11.47 33.14 3.79
N THR A 225 12.40 32.18 3.84
CA THR A 225 13.32 31.99 4.95
C THR A 225 14.34 33.12 4.98
N GLU A 226 14.07 34.20 5.71
CA GLU A 226 15.12 35.13 6.17
C GLU A 226 15.72 34.58 7.46
N GLY A 227 16.70 33.70 7.30
CA GLY A 227 17.68 33.34 8.33
C GLY A 227 19.06 33.39 7.68
N SER A 228 20.04 34.03 8.31
CA SER A 228 21.35 34.35 7.73
C SER A 228 22.27 33.14 7.47
N GLY A 229 21.73 31.91 7.49
CA GLY A 229 22.47 30.68 7.31
C GLY A 229 21.79 29.77 6.28
N ARG A 230 22.60 29.02 5.53
CA ARG A 230 22.11 28.16 4.45
C ARG A 230 21.35 26.98 5.07
N THR A 231 20.09 26.81 4.70
CA THR A 231 19.18 25.83 5.30
C THR A 231 18.91 24.67 4.34
N LEU A 232 19.02 23.44 4.84
CA LEU A 232 18.71 22.21 4.11
C LEU A 232 17.48 21.53 4.71
N ILE A 233 16.54 21.08 3.88
CA ILE A 233 15.45 20.17 4.28
C ILE A 233 15.76 18.75 3.79
N VAL A 234 15.96 17.82 4.72
CA VAL A 234 16.13 16.40 4.46
C VAL A 234 14.77 15.71 4.59
N PHE A 235 14.28 15.18 3.47
CA PHE A 235 13.07 14.33 3.46
C PHE A 235 13.50 12.87 3.53
N GLN A 236 13.10 12.14 4.58
CA GLN A 236 13.44 10.72 4.69
C GLN A 236 12.90 9.91 3.50
N ILE A 237 11.78 10.34 2.94
CA ILE A 237 11.15 9.73 1.77
C ILE A 237 11.07 10.74 0.63
N PRO A 238 11.57 10.43 -0.58
CA PRO A 238 11.63 11.39 -1.68
C PRO A 238 10.28 11.95 -2.10
N HIS A 239 9.23 11.15 -2.03
CA HIS A 239 7.91 11.59 -2.48
C HIS A 239 7.18 12.47 -1.46
N ALA A 240 7.60 12.47 -0.19
CA ALA A 240 7.08 13.40 0.80
C ALA A 240 7.33 14.85 0.39
N ARG A 241 8.45 15.11 -0.31
CA ARG A 241 8.79 16.41 -0.87
C ARG A 241 7.70 16.95 -1.80
N TYR A 242 7.12 16.14 -2.68
CA TYR A 242 6.09 16.63 -3.62
C TYR A 242 4.83 17.09 -2.89
N ALA A 243 4.43 16.36 -1.85
CA ALA A 243 3.29 16.74 -1.03
C ALA A 243 3.62 17.95 -0.14
N PHE A 244 4.85 18.05 0.36
CA PHE A 244 5.33 19.22 1.10
C PHE A 244 5.36 20.48 0.21
N GLU A 245 5.92 20.38 -1.00
CA GLU A 245 6.04 21.47 -1.97
C GLU A 245 4.67 22.02 -2.40
N TYR A 246 3.65 21.17 -2.46
CA TYR A 246 2.27 21.61 -2.69
C TYR A 246 1.77 22.59 -1.61
N TYR A 247 2.20 22.41 -0.36
CA TYR A 247 1.83 23.29 0.77
C TYR A 247 2.82 24.44 1.02
N ALA A 248 4.03 24.35 0.47
CA ALA A 248 5.07 25.37 0.54
C ALA A 248 5.54 25.84 -0.87
N PRO A 249 4.62 26.26 -1.76
CA PRO A 249 4.98 26.61 -3.13
C PRO A 249 5.81 27.88 -3.18
N GLY A 250 6.89 27.88 -3.99
CA GLY A 250 7.68 29.08 -4.28
C GLY A 250 8.71 29.49 -3.22
N ASN A 251 8.92 28.69 -2.16
CA ASN A 251 9.85 29.05 -1.08
C ASN A 251 11.34 28.77 -1.37
N GLY A 252 11.70 28.26 -2.56
CA GLY A 252 13.10 28.17 -3.01
C GLY A 252 14.05 27.47 -2.03
N TYR A 253 13.58 26.44 -1.32
CA TYR A 253 14.36 25.75 -0.29
C TYR A 253 15.32 24.73 -0.92
N GLU A 254 16.50 24.57 -0.30
CA GLU A 254 17.42 23.49 -0.64
C GLU A 254 16.97 22.21 0.06
N TRP A 255 17.10 21.08 -0.63
CA TRP A 255 16.62 19.80 -0.12
C TRP A 255 17.51 18.63 -0.51
N ALA A 256 17.43 17.57 0.29
CA ALA A 256 18.06 16.29 0.04
C ALA A 256 17.13 15.14 0.46
N ASN A 257 17.41 13.94 -0.03
CA ASN A 257 16.76 12.72 0.46
C ASN A 257 17.55 12.16 1.64
N GLY A 258 16.87 11.63 2.64
CA GLY A 258 17.48 10.74 3.62
C GLY A 258 17.93 9.44 2.94
N ALA A 259 18.92 8.77 3.54
CA ALA A 259 19.41 7.49 3.02
C ALA A 259 18.37 6.38 3.21
N PHE A 260 18.30 5.46 2.25
CA PHE A 260 17.45 4.27 2.34
C PHE A 260 18.26 3.10 2.89
N THR A 261 18.15 2.89 4.19
CA THR A 261 19.03 1.96 4.90
C THR A 261 18.42 0.57 5.04
N ASN A 262 17.16 0.37 4.65
CA ASN A 262 16.42 -0.88 4.87
C ASN A 262 16.66 -2.00 3.87
N HIS A 263 17.27 -1.69 2.72
CA HIS A 263 17.46 -2.70 1.70
C HIS A 263 18.42 -3.78 2.20
N ARG A 264 18.05 -5.04 2.04
CA ARG A 264 18.85 -6.21 2.42
C ARG A 264 19.18 -7.04 1.19
N ASP A 265 20.34 -7.69 1.23
CA ASP A 265 20.69 -8.72 0.26
C ASP A 265 19.99 -10.06 0.57
N ARG A 266 20.28 -11.09 -0.24
CA ARG A 266 19.72 -12.44 -0.05
C ARG A 266 20.18 -13.14 1.24
N SER A 267 21.27 -12.68 1.85
CA SER A 267 21.75 -13.19 3.14
C SER A 267 21.05 -12.53 4.34
N GLY A 268 20.27 -11.47 4.09
CA GLY A 268 19.60 -10.67 5.12
C GLY A 268 20.47 -9.53 5.65
N ALA A 269 21.70 -9.36 5.15
CA ALA A 269 22.58 -8.25 5.49
C ALA A 269 22.10 -6.96 4.81
N TYR A 270 22.22 -5.82 5.50
CA TYR A 270 21.85 -4.52 4.93
C TYR A 270 22.85 -4.10 3.84
N LEU A 271 22.32 -3.56 2.74
CA LEU A 271 23.12 -3.05 1.62
C LEU A 271 23.87 -1.77 1.96
N VAL A 272 23.35 -0.97 2.89
CA VAL A 272 23.95 0.29 3.36
C VAL A 272 24.45 0.09 4.78
N THR A 273 25.72 0.36 5.04
CA THR A 273 26.29 0.30 6.39
C THR A 273 26.09 1.62 7.14
N ALA A 274 26.26 1.60 8.47
CA ALA A 274 26.14 2.81 9.27
C ALA A 274 27.24 3.84 8.93
N GLU A 275 28.44 3.37 8.61
CA GLU A 275 29.59 4.17 8.21
C GLU A 275 29.35 4.83 6.85
N GLN A 276 28.80 4.07 5.90
CA GLN A 276 28.45 4.63 4.59
C GLN A 276 27.36 5.69 4.71
N ASN A 277 26.31 5.43 5.48
CA ASN A 277 25.28 6.42 5.78
C ASN A 277 25.87 7.68 6.44
N ALA A 278 26.81 7.52 7.40
CA ALA A 278 27.44 8.65 8.06
C ALA A 278 28.28 9.51 7.09
N ALA A 279 29.00 8.89 6.17
CA ALA A 279 29.75 9.60 5.14
C ALA A 279 28.82 10.36 4.17
N ASP A 280 27.73 9.71 3.74
CA ASP A 280 26.72 10.32 2.86
C ASP A 280 26.01 11.50 3.54
N MET A 281 25.67 11.37 4.83
CA MET A 281 25.08 12.44 5.62
C MET A 281 26.04 13.62 5.78
N ALA A 282 27.32 13.36 6.12
CA ALA A 282 28.32 14.41 6.24
C ALA A 282 28.51 15.17 4.93
N ALA A 283 28.55 14.47 3.79
CA ALA A 283 28.65 15.10 2.48
C ALA A 283 27.38 15.89 2.11
N THR A 284 26.20 15.36 2.44
CA THR A 284 24.90 15.97 2.12
C THR A 284 24.67 17.26 2.92
N THR A 285 25.06 17.29 4.19
CA THR A 285 24.86 18.44 5.07
C THR A 285 26.03 19.43 5.03
N ALA A 286 27.08 19.16 4.25
CA ALA A 286 28.24 20.04 4.13
C ALA A 286 27.85 21.42 3.57
N GLY A 287 28.28 22.49 4.26
CA GLY A 287 28.04 23.87 3.84
C GLY A 287 26.67 24.43 4.20
N TYR A 288 25.89 23.73 5.02
CA TYR A 288 24.66 24.24 5.63
C TYR A 288 24.86 24.54 7.12
N ASP A 289 24.08 25.47 7.64
CA ASP A 289 24.10 25.83 9.07
C ASP A 289 22.93 25.18 9.82
N VAL A 290 21.83 24.93 9.09
CA VAL A 290 20.57 24.42 9.63
C VAL A 290 20.10 23.24 8.79
N VAL A 291 19.73 22.16 9.46
CA VAL A 291 19.09 21.01 8.84
C VAL A 291 17.72 20.79 9.46
N TRP A 292 16.70 20.77 8.62
CA TRP A 292 15.37 20.27 8.95
C TRP A 292 15.26 18.82 8.50
N LEU A 293 14.90 17.92 9.40
CA LEU A 293 14.59 16.54 9.08
C LEU A 293 13.07 16.34 9.11
N VAL A 294 12.49 15.95 7.98
CA VAL A 294 11.07 15.59 7.86
C VAL A 294 10.96 14.07 7.75
N LEU A 295 10.54 13.44 8.85
CA LEU A 295 10.31 12.01 8.94
C LEU A 295 8.84 11.70 8.70
N THR A 296 8.55 10.91 7.68
CA THR A 296 7.23 10.30 7.44
C THR A 296 7.46 8.90 6.95
N GLU A 297 6.65 7.93 7.41
CA GLU A 297 6.75 6.50 7.06
C GLU A 297 8.19 5.94 7.10
N TRP A 298 9.03 6.50 7.97
CA TRP A 298 10.48 6.30 7.95
C TRP A 298 10.85 4.86 8.28
N GLU A 299 10.01 4.14 9.01
CA GLU A 299 10.22 2.74 9.38
C GLU A 299 10.35 1.84 8.14
N SER A 300 9.72 2.25 7.02
CA SER A 300 9.80 1.51 5.76
C SER A 300 11.06 1.80 4.95
N TRP A 301 11.83 2.83 5.30
CA TRP A 301 13.00 3.32 4.54
C TRP A 301 14.31 3.34 5.34
N ASP A 302 14.24 3.63 6.64
CA ASP A 302 15.34 3.68 7.59
C ASP A 302 14.89 3.15 8.97
N GLU A 303 14.46 1.89 9.04
CA GLU A 303 14.02 1.16 10.25
C GLU A 303 15.05 1.23 11.39
N ARG A 304 16.31 1.47 11.04
CA ARG A 304 17.44 1.62 11.97
C ARG A 304 17.61 3.06 12.49
N GLY A 305 16.91 4.02 11.91
CA GLY A 305 16.98 5.44 12.23
C GLY A 305 18.36 6.05 12.04
N LEU A 306 19.17 5.55 11.10
CA LEU A 306 20.56 5.97 10.93
C LEU A 306 20.69 7.44 10.51
N VAL A 307 19.73 7.98 9.75
CA VAL A 307 19.74 9.40 9.34
C VAL A 307 19.55 10.30 10.56
N GLN A 308 18.51 10.03 11.36
CA GLN A 308 18.25 10.79 12.58
C GLN A 308 19.36 10.60 13.61
N ALA A 309 19.80 9.35 13.84
CA ALA A 309 20.87 9.05 14.79
C ALA A 309 22.17 9.78 14.44
N TRP A 310 22.50 9.92 13.15
CA TRP A 310 23.65 10.71 12.73
C TRP A 310 23.48 12.20 13.06
N LEU A 311 22.30 12.79 12.82
CA LEU A 311 22.02 14.19 13.15
C LEU A 311 22.06 14.44 14.67
N GLU A 312 21.51 13.55 15.49
CA GLU A 312 21.59 13.65 16.95
C GLU A 312 23.04 13.58 17.47
N ALA A 313 23.92 12.86 16.76
CA ALA A 313 25.32 12.71 17.16
C ALA A 313 26.23 13.87 16.69
N ASN A 314 25.89 14.53 15.57
CA ASN A 314 26.76 15.50 14.90
C ASN A 314 26.21 16.94 14.88
N ALA A 315 24.98 17.14 15.34
CA ALA A 315 24.31 18.42 15.33
C ALA A 315 23.54 18.65 16.63
N GLN A 316 23.26 19.91 16.95
CA GLN A 316 22.45 20.24 18.11
C GLN A 316 20.98 20.32 17.68
N ARG A 317 20.14 19.44 18.23
CA ARG A 317 18.69 19.58 18.09
C ARG A 317 18.23 20.82 18.86
N VAL A 318 17.55 21.71 18.15
CA VAL A 318 17.07 22.99 18.70
C VAL A 318 15.56 23.13 18.64
N ASP A 319 14.88 22.30 17.85
CA ASP A 319 13.43 22.29 17.80
C ASP A 319 12.86 20.96 17.29
N GLU A 320 11.61 20.70 17.63
CA GLU A 320 10.85 19.54 17.15
C GLU A 320 9.34 19.79 17.11
N ALA A 321 8.65 19.13 16.19
CA ALA A 321 7.19 19.10 16.15
C ALA A 321 6.69 17.74 15.66
N HIS A 322 5.59 17.30 16.27
CA HIS A 322 4.98 16.00 16.02
C HIS A 322 3.58 16.18 15.45
N PHE A 323 3.37 15.68 14.24
CA PHE A 323 2.10 15.67 13.53
C PHE A 323 1.66 14.24 13.26
N LEU A 324 0.45 14.07 12.75
CA LEU A 324 -0.06 12.74 12.43
C LEU A 324 0.85 12.07 11.39
N ARG A 325 1.60 11.05 11.82
CA ARG A 325 2.57 10.27 11.02
C ARG A 325 3.68 11.11 10.36
N VAL A 326 3.94 12.31 10.87
CA VAL A 326 5.07 13.15 10.44
C VAL A 326 5.75 13.74 11.66
N ASP A 327 7.04 13.51 11.79
CA ASP A 327 7.88 14.16 12.79
C ASP A 327 8.84 15.11 12.08
N VAL A 328 8.99 16.31 12.63
CA VAL A 328 9.86 17.34 12.09
C VAL A 328 10.86 17.74 13.15
N TYR A 329 12.15 17.69 12.82
CA TYR A 329 13.23 18.06 13.73
C TYR A 329 14.10 19.14 13.10
N ARG A 330 14.55 20.08 13.93
CA ARG A 330 15.48 21.13 13.52
C ARG A 330 16.81 20.95 14.23
N TYR A 331 17.87 20.91 13.45
CA TYR A 331 19.25 20.80 13.92
C TYR A 331 20.06 22.03 13.50
N LEU A 332 20.92 22.50 14.40
CA LEU A 332 22.03 23.39 14.08
C LEU A 332 23.27 22.54 13.89
N LEU A 333 23.89 22.66 12.72
CA LEU A 333 25.21 22.08 12.50
C LEU A 333 26.21 22.96 13.22
N SER A 334 26.94 22.40 14.17
CA SER A 334 28.11 23.08 14.71
C SER A 334 29.07 23.28 13.54
N SER A 335 29.34 24.53 13.17
CA SER A 335 30.45 24.83 12.26
C SER A 335 31.69 24.16 12.86
N ALA A 336 32.15 23.08 12.23
CA ALA A 336 33.34 22.38 12.68
C ALA A 336 34.46 23.41 12.83
N PRO A 337 35.26 23.36 13.92
CA PRO A 337 36.35 24.30 14.13
C PRO A 337 37.38 24.29 12.99
#